data_AF-A0A5C6RNW6-F1
#
_entry.id   AF-A0A5C6RNW6-F1
#
_cell.length_a   1.000
_cell.length_b   1.000
_cell.length_c   1.000
_cell.angle_alpha   90.00
_cell.angle_beta   90.00
_cell.angle_gamma   90.00
#
_symmetry.space_group_name_H-M   'P 1'
#
loop_
_entity.id
_entity.type
_entity.pdbx_description
1 polymer ?
#
loop_
_entity_poly.entity_id
_entity_poly.type
_entity_poly.pdbx_seq_one_letter_code
_entity_poly.pdbx_strand_id
1 'polypeptide(L)'
;FNHKASSGLRYIINPPGSQARVHQHLNIGQGEVPWDDFYRTLAEIGFDGIMTACVFAWEEKADESGKFMRSEMQRYVDQYFK
;
A
#
# COMPACT_ATOMS: atom_id res chain seq x y z
N PHE A 1 20.82 10.43 7.40
CA PHE A 1 19.82 11.14 6.58
C PHE A 1 20.33 11.15 5.13
N ASN A 2 19.61 10.50 4.20
CA ASN A 2 19.95 10.52 2.77
C ASN A 2 18.96 11.42 2.03
N HIS A 3 19.41 12.58 1.56
CA HIS A 3 18.59 13.56 0.85
C HIS A 3 18.33 13.19 -0.62
N LYS A 4 19.04 12.19 -1.16
CA LYS A 4 18.88 11.70 -2.55
C LYS A 4 17.92 10.51 -2.65
N ALA A 5 17.47 9.96 -1.52
CA ALA A 5 16.53 8.83 -1.51
C ALA A 5 15.19 9.21 -2.19
N SER A 6 14.49 8.21 -2.72
CA SER A 6 13.23 8.39 -3.47
C SER A 6 13.39 9.34 -4.64
N SER A 7 14.44 9.15 -5.46
CA SER A 7 14.78 10.03 -6.59
C SER A 7 14.90 11.53 -6.24
N GLY A 8 15.23 11.86 -4.99
CA GLY A 8 15.30 13.25 -4.51
C GLY A 8 13.94 13.92 -4.28
N LEU A 9 12.84 13.16 -4.30
CA LEU A 9 11.46 13.64 -4.12
C LEU A 9 11.04 13.76 -2.64
N ARG A 10 11.99 13.82 -1.71
CA ARG A 10 11.69 14.05 -0.29
C ARG A 10 11.55 15.54 -0.02
N TYR A 11 10.36 15.99 0.36
CA TYR A 11 10.06 17.39 0.65
C TYR A 11 10.09 17.67 2.17
N ILE A 12 10.66 18.82 2.55
CA ILE A 12 10.52 19.38 3.90
C ILE A 12 9.37 20.39 3.84
N ILE A 13 8.39 20.26 4.73
CA ILE A 13 7.26 21.19 4.84
C ILE A 13 7.61 22.31 5.83
N ASN A 14 7.49 23.55 5.39
CA ASN A 14 7.67 24.77 6.20
C ASN A 14 6.54 25.78 5.88
N PRO A 15 5.80 26.35 6.87
CA PRO A 15 6.00 26.21 8.32
C PRO A 15 5.75 24.78 8.82
N PRO A 16 6.45 24.35 9.88
CA PRO A 16 6.09 23.13 10.57
C PRO A 16 4.64 23.21 11.06
N GLY A 17 3.89 22.11 10.97
CA GLY A 17 2.48 22.06 11.39
C GLY A 17 1.45 22.21 10.27
N SER A 18 1.87 22.22 9.00
CA SER A 18 0.94 22.12 7.87
C SER A 18 -0.02 20.93 8.05
N GLN A 19 -1.33 21.21 7.98
CA GLN A 19 -2.39 20.20 8.02
C GLN A 19 -2.61 19.54 6.65
N ALA A 20 -1.73 19.78 5.68
CA ALA A 20 -1.80 19.15 4.37
C ALA A 20 -1.69 17.62 4.52
N ARG A 21 -2.66 16.91 3.96
CA ARG A 21 -2.61 15.45 3.87
C ARG A 21 -1.80 15.08 2.64
N VAL A 22 -0.76 14.27 2.83
CA VAL A 22 -0.02 13.70 1.71
C VAL A 22 -0.61 12.33 1.42
N HIS A 23 -1.23 12.19 0.25
CA HIS A 23 -1.64 10.87 -0.23
C HIS A 23 -0.40 10.03 -0.54
N GLN A 24 -0.35 8.81 -0.01
CA GLN A 24 0.79 7.91 -0.14
C GLN A 24 0.30 6.54 -0.64
N HIS A 25 1.03 5.97 -1.59
CA HIS A 25 0.81 4.62 -2.10
C HIS A 25 1.69 3.64 -1.32
N LEU A 26 1.22 3.25 -0.14
CA LEU A 26 1.94 2.42 0.82
C LEU A 26 1.63 0.93 0.65
N ASN A 27 2.44 0.07 1.29
CA ASN A 27 2.09 -1.35 1.41
C ASN A 27 0.82 -1.56 2.25
N ILE A 28 0.17 -2.72 2.04
CA ILE A 28 -0.88 -3.22 2.93
C ILE A 28 -0.38 -3.19 4.39
N GLY A 29 -1.22 -2.69 5.30
CA GLY A 29 -0.89 -2.55 6.72
C GLY A 29 -0.08 -1.31 7.11
N GLN A 30 0.38 -0.50 6.16
CA GLN A 30 1.10 0.75 6.46
C GLN A 30 0.23 2.01 6.36
N GLY A 31 -1.00 1.87 5.86
CA GLY A 31 -1.99 2.94 5.78
C GLY A 31 -3.26 2.60 6.55
N GLU A 32 -4.32 3.34 6.28
CA GLU A 32 -5.58 3.29 7.04
C GLU A 32 -6.70 2.49 6.34
N VAL A 33 -6.39 1.83 5.23
CA VAL A 33 -7.39 1.04 4.49
C VAL A 33 -7.83 -0.18 5.34
N PRO A 34 -9.14 -0.37 5.60
CA PRO A 34 -9.65 -1.52 6.33
C PRO A 34 -9.64 -2.78 5.45
N TRP A 35 -8.48 -3.41 5.31
CA TRP A 35 -8.26 -4.50 4.36
C TRP A 35 -9.15 -5.72 4.59
N ASP A 36 -9.48 -6.06 5.84
CA ASP A 36 -10.44 -7.13 6.13
C ASP A 36 -11.83 -6.87 5.54
N ASP A 37 -12.35 -5.65 5.70
CA ASP A 37 -13.65 -5.28 5.13
C ASP A 37 -13.60 -5.26 3.59
N PHE A 38 -12.50 -4.77 3.03
CA PHE A 38 -12.28 -4.74 1.58
C PHE A 38 -12.32 -6.16 0.98
N TYR A 39 -11.49 -7.08 1.48
CA TYR A 39 -11.41 -8.44 0.93
C TYR A 39 -12.65 -9.28 1.24
N ARG A 40 -13.25 -9.12 2.43
CA ARG A 40 -14.52 -9.78 2.76
C ARG A 40 -15.62 -9.34 1.80
N THR A 41 -15.75 -8.04 1.54
CA THR A 41 -16.76 -7.52 0.60
C THR A 41 -16.55 -8.05 -0.81
N LEU A 42 -15.30 -8.11 -1.30
CA LEU A 42 -15.01 -8.66 -2.63
C LEU A 42 -15.42 -10.13 -2.76
N ALA A 43 -15.18 -10.93 -1.71
CA ALA A 43 -15.63 -12.32 -1.67
C ALA A 43 -17.17 -12.43 -1.65
N GLU A 44 -17.84 -11.62 -0.83
CA GLU A 44 -19.31 -11.60 -0.70
C GLU A 44 -20.02 -11.28 -2.02
N ILE A 45 -19.45 -10.41 -2.86
CA ILE A 45 -20.01 -10.07 -4.17
C ILE A 45 -19.59 -11.03 -5.29
N GLY A 46 -18.78 -12.05 -4.98
CA GLY A 46 -18.30 -13.03 -5.96
C GLY A 46 -17.35 -12.44 -7.00
N PHE A 47 -16.48 -11.49 -6.61
CA PHE A 47 -15.50 -10.89 -7.52
C PHE A 47 -14.51 -11.94 -8.06
N ASP A 48 -14.38 -12.06 -9.38
CA ASP A 48 -13.52 -13.03 -10.08
C ASP A 48 -12.43 -12.38 -10.96
N GLY A 49 -12.28 -11.05 -10.85
CA GLY A 49 -11.35 -10.27 -11.65
C GLY A 49 -9.89 -10.34 -11.18
N ILE A 50 -9.05 -9.53 -11.84
CA ILE A 50 -7.61 -9.42 -11.55
C ILE A 50 -7.38 -8.40 -10.44
N MET A 51 -6.55 -8.75 -9.46
CA MET A 51 -6.04 -7.82 -8.45
C MET A 51 -4.61 -7.39 -8.79
N THR A 52 -4.33 -6.09 -8.69
CA THR A 52 -3.00 -5.50 -8.94
C THR A 52 -2.55 -4.67 -7.75
N ALA A 53 -1.23 -4.65 -7.50
CA ALA A 53 -0.61 -3.84 -6.45
C ALA A 53 0.24 -2.71 -7.06
N CYS A 54 -0.06 -1.47 -6.69
CA CYS A 54 0.66 -0.27 -7.15
C CYS A 54 1.18 0.54 -5.95
N VAL A 55 2.39 0.19 -5.49
CA VAL A 55 3.07 0.83 -4.35
C VAL A 55 4.21 1.70 -4.85
N PHE A 56 4.29 2.95 -4.38
CA PHE A 56 5.31 3.93 -4.80
C PHE A 56 6.16 4.46 -3.64
N ALA A 57 5.89 4.01 -2.41
CA ALA A 57 6.49 4.58 -1.21
C ALA A 57 7.97 4.22 -1.00
N TRP A 58 8.41 3.06 -1.50
CA TRP A 58 9.70 2.45 -1.14
C TRP A 58 10.48 2.05 -2.39
N GLU A 59 10.94 3.02 -3.17
CA GLU A 59 11.73 2.78 -4.38
C GLU A 59 12.91 1.85 -4.12
N GLU A 60 13.67 2.10 -3.05
CA GLU A 60 14.84 1.31 -2.68
C GLU A 60 14.53 -0.14 -2.26
N LYS A 61 13.26 -0.47 -2.03
CA LYS A 61 12.78 -1.80 -1.64
C LYS A 61 11.71 -2.33 -2.59
N ALA A 62 11.66 -1.86 -3.84
CA ALA A 62 10.59 -2.19 -4.77
C ALA A 62 10.33 -3.71 -4.88
N ASP A 63 11.37 -4.53 -5.00
CA ASP A 63 11.25 -5.99 -5.10
C ASP A 63 10.73 -6.65 -3.81
N GLU A 64 11.23 -6.21 -2.65
CA GLU A 64 10.74 -6.69 -1.34
C GLU A 64 9.29 -6.30 -1.14
N SER A 65 8.95 -5.06 -1.51
CA SER A 65 7.60 -4.51 -1.47
C SER A 65 6.65 -5.31 -2.34
N GLY A 66 7.05 -5.62 -3.58
CA GLY A 66 6.25 -6.43 -4.51
C GLY A 66 5.97 -7.84 -3.97
N LYS A 67 7.00 -8.50 -3.42
CA LYS A 67 6.85 -9.83 -2.79
C LYS A 67 5.93 -9.79 -1.58
N PHE A 68 6.10 -8.79 -0.71
CA PHE A 68 5.24 -8.56 0.44
C PHE A 68 3.78 -8.33 0.05
N MET A 69 3.53 -7.47 -0.94
CA MET A 69 2.18 -7.20 -1.42
C MET A 69 1.53 -8.47 -1.97
N ARG A 70 2.25 -9.22 -2.80
CA ARG A 70 1.74 -10.48 -3.35
C ARG A 70 1.38 -11.49 -2.26
N SER A 71 2.20 -11.62 -1.21
CA SER A 71 1.93 -12.55 -0.10
C SER A 71 0.74 -12.10 0.74
N GLU A 72 0.63 -10.82 1.08
CA GLU A 72 -0.51 -10.31 1.86
C GLU A 72 -1.83 -10.40 1.09
N MET A 73 -1.81 -10.11 -0.22
CA MET A 73 -2.97 -10.31 -1.08
C MET A 73 -3.40 -11.78 -1.08
N GLN A 74 -2.46 -12.73 -1.16
CA GLN A 74 -2.78 -14.17 -1.08
C GLN A 74 -3.43 -14.51 0.26
N ARG A 75 -2.86 -14.03 1.36
CA ARG A 75 -3.36 -14.31 2.71
C ARG A 75 -4.81 -13.90 2.87
N TYR A 76 -5.19 -12.71 2.38
CA TYR A 76 -6.58 -12.26 2.44
C TYR A 76 -7.51 -13.03 1.50
N VAL A 77 -7.02 -13.41 0.31
CA VAL A 77 -7.78 -14.29 -0.59
C VAL A 77 -8.07 -15.62 0.09
N ASP A 78 -7.05 -16.30 0.62
CA ASP A 78 -7.19 -17.59 1.30
C ASP A 78 -8.12 -17.51 2.53
N GLN A 79 -8.17 -16.35 3.19
CA GLN A 79 -9.00 -16.12 4.36
C GLN A 79 -10.49 -15.94 4.01
N TYR A 80 -10.81 -15.23 2.92
CA TYR A 80 -12.17 -14.78 2.62
C TYR A 80 -12.83 -15.44 1.41
N PHE A 81 -12.08 -15.87 0.40
CA PHE A 81 -12.60 -16.47 -0.83
C PHE A 81 -12.59 -17.99 -0.67
N LYS A 82 -13.74 -18.56 -0.25
CA LYS A 82 -13.94 -20.01 -0.04
C LYS A 82 -14.80 -20.62 -1.13
#